data_AF-A0A5J5B7C7-F1
#
_entry.id   AF-A0A5J5B7C7-F1
#
_cell.length_a   1.000
_cell.length_b   1.000
_cell.length_c   1.000
_cell.angle_alpha   90.00
_cell.angle_beta   90.00
_cell.angle_gamma   90.00
#
_symmetry.space_group_name_H-M   'P 1'
#
loop_
_entity.id
_entity.type
_entity.pdbx_description
1 polymer ?
#
loop_
_entity_poly.entity_id
_entity_poly.type
_entity_poly.pdbx_seq_one_letter_code
_entity_poly.pdbx_strand_id
1 'polypeptide(L)'
;MDSAELWAIFGPGVAGAVFGAGWWFWVDAVVCSSVKVSFVHYLPGIFASLAALMFNSVRREDIDYSPYEEGEWRLKLWLFLAYVCVFVLISGLIYWTSHSE
;
A
#
# COMPACT_ATOMS: atom_id res chain seq x y z
N MET A 1 -13.99 22.71 11.02
CA MET A 1 -13.27 21.97 9.97
C MET A 1 -14.22 21.79 8.81
N ASP A 2 -13.76 22.11 7.62
CA ASP A 2 -14.49 21.81 6.39
C ASP A 2 -14.55 20.27 6.20
N SER A 3 -15.59 19.80 5.53
CA SER A 3 -15.76 18.39 5.16
C SER A 3 -14.55 17.83 4.40
N ALA A 4 -13.94 18.63 3.52
CA ALA A 4 -12.74 18.26 2.77
C ALA A 4 -11.51 18.09 3.68
N GLU A 5 -11.38 18.95 4.68
CA GLU A 5 -10.29 18.92 5.67
C GLU A 5 -10.39 17.68 6.56
N LEU A 6 -11.62 17.32 6.95
CA LEU A 6 -11.89 16.13 7.74
C LEU A 6 -11.57 14.84 6.97
N TRP A 7 -11.93 14.77 5.67
CA TRP A 7 -11.53 13.67 4.79
C TRP A 7 -10.02 13.60 4.55
N ALA A 8 -9.33 14.74 4.47
CA ALA A 8 -7.88 14.76 4.27
C ALA A 8 -7.11 14.17 5.45
N ILE A 9 -7.65 14.29 6.67
CA ILE A 9 -7.06 13.77 7.92
C ILE A 9 -7.45 12.31 8.14
N PHE A 10 -8.73 11.97 8.06
CA PHE A 10 -9.22 10.62 8.38
C PHE A 10 -9.14 9.63 7.22
N GLY A 11 -9.12 10.10 5.98
CA GLY A 11 -9.11 9.26 4.77
C GLY A 11 -8.02 8.20 4.75
N PRO A 12 -6.74 8.54 5.01
CA PRO A 12 -5.67 7.55 5.08
C PRO A 12 -5.90 6.48 6.17
N GLY A 13 -6.40 6.90 7.34
CA GLY A 13 -6.70 5.99 8.45
C GLY A 13 -7.84 5.02 8.12
N VAL A 14 -8.93 5.51 7.51
CA VAL A 14 -10.05 4.67 7.05
C VAL A 14 -9.60 3.70 5.97
N ALA A 15 -8.83 4.17 4.97
CA ALA A 15 -8.28 3.31 3.93
C ALA A 15 -7.37 2.20 4.50
N GLY A 16 -6.51 2.54 5.46
CA GLY A 16 -5.67 1.58 6.17
C GLY A 16 -6.48 0.55 6.97
N ALA A 17 -7.54 0.99 7.65
CA ALA A 17 -8.41 0.10 8.42
C ALA A 17 -9.18 -0.89 7.53
N VAL A 18 -9.73 -0.43 6.40
CA VAL A 18 -10.44 -1.29 5.43
C VAL A 18 -9.48 -2.30 4.82
N PHE A 19 -8.27 -1.86 4.42
CA PHE A 19 -7.24 -2.76 3.89
C PHE A 19 -6.81 -3.80 4.95
N GLY A 20 -6.53 -3.37 6.17
CA GLY A 20 -6.11 -4.25 7.26
C GLY A 20 -7.17 -5.28 7.63
N ALA A 21 -8.45 -4.90 7.66
CA ALA A 21 -9.56 -5.83 7.87
C ALA A 21 -9.63 -6.88 6.76
N GLY A 22 -9.59 -6.45 5.49
CA GLY A 22 -9.61 -7.36 4.34
C GLY A 22 -8.41 -8.33 4.33
N TRP A 23 -7.21 -7.83 4.63
CA TRP A 23 -6.01 -8.66 4.74
C TRP A 23 -6.10 -9.66 5.88
N TRP A 24 -6.58 -9.25 7.05
CA TRP A 24 -6.78 -10.15 8.18
C TRP A 24 -7.78 -11.26 7.86
N PHE A 25 -8.95 -10.92 7.30
CA PHE A 25 -9.94 -11.93 6.88
C PHE A 25 -9.36 -12.94 5.89
N TRP A 26 -8.56 -12.47 4.93
CA TRP A 26 -7.91 -13.37 3.97
C TRP A 26 -6.91 -14.30 4.66
N VAL A 27 -6.03 -13.78 5.51
CA VAL A 27 -5.04 -14.60 6.25
C VAL A 27 -5.74 -15.62 7.16
N ASP A 28 -6.79 -15.19 7.87
CA ASP A 28 -7.59 -16.06 8.74
C ASP A 28 -8.23 -17.22 7.96
N ALA A 29 -8.86 -16.90 6.82
CA ALA A 29 -9.45 -17.92 5.93
C ALA A 29 -8.42 -18.93 5.43
N VAL A 30 -7.22 -18.47 5.06
CA VAL A 30 -6.14 -19.33 4.59
C VAL A 30 -5.65 -20.27 5.70
N VAL A 31 -5.49 -19.77 6.93
CA VAL A 31 -5.05 -20.57 8.10
C VAL A 31 -6.09 -21.60 8.52
N CYS A 32 -7.39 -21.25 8.47
CA CYS A 32 -8.48 -22.17 8.81
C CYS A 32 -8.80 -23.17 7.69
N SER A 33 -8.34 -22.93 6.45
CA SER A 33 -8.56 -23.85 5.33
C SER A 33 -7.55 -25.00 5.33
N SER A 34 -7.97 -26.17 4.85
CA SER A 34 -7.05 -27.29 4.58
C SER A 34 -6.30 -27.15 3.24
N VAL A 35 -6.49 -26.05 2.52
CA VAL A 35 -5.92 -25.82 1.18
C VAL A 35 -4.52 -25.23 1.31
N LYS A 36 -3.53 -25.88 0.70
CA LYS A 36 -2.16 -25.37 0.65
C LYS A 36 -2.04 -24.29 -0.41
N VAL A 37 -2.06 -23.03 0.03
CA VAL A 37 -1.82 -21.88 -0.84
C VAL A 37 -0.30 -21.71 -1.05
N SER A 38 0.12 -21.56 -2.31
CA SER A 38 1.53 -21.25 -2.63
C SER A 38 1.91 -19.85 -2.16
N PHE A 39 3.14 -19.67 -1.67
CA PHE A 39 3.68 -18.41 -1.13
C PHE A 39 3.47 -17.20 -2.06
N VAL A 40 3.42 -17.42 -3.37
CA VAL A 40 3.22 -16.36 -4.37
C VAL A 40 1.91 -15.59 -4.16
N HIS A 41 0.86 -16.23 -3.63
CA HIS A 41 -0.44 -15.57 -3.39
C HIS A 41 -0.44 -14.64 -2.18
N TYR A 42 0.55 -14.76 -1.30
CA TYR A 42 0.71 -13.88 -0.15
C TYR A 42 1.44 -12.58 -0.54
N LEU A 43 2.23 -12.60 -1.62
CA LEU A 43 3.06 -11.48 -2.05
C LEU A 43 2.26 -10.19 -2.29
N PRO A 44 1.10 -10.20 -2.99
CA PRO A 44 0.32 -8.97 -3.18
C PRO A 44 -0.05 -8.29 -1.86
N GLY A 45 -0.58 -9.02 -0.88
CA GLY A 45 -0.95 -8.42 0.42
C GLY A 45 0.25 -7.94 1.25
N ILE A 46 1.38 -8.65 1.18
CA ILE A 46 2.63 -8.23 1.83
C ILE A 46 3.17 -6.93 1.20
N PHE A 47 3.23 -6.85 -0.13
CA PHE A 47 3.67 -5.64 -0.84
C PHE A 47 2.70 -4.47 -0.63
N ALA A 48 1.38 -4.71 -0.56
CA ALA A 48 0.42 -3.66 -0.20
C ALA A 48 0.64 -3.13 1.21
N SER A 49 0.87 -4.02 2.18
CA SER A 49 1.13 -3.63 3.57
C SER A 49 2.43 -2.81 3.69
N LEU A 50 3.47 -3.23 2.96
CA LEU A 50 4.73 -2.49 2.87
C LEU A 50 4.54 -1.11 2.24
N ALA A 51 3.86 -1.03 1.09
CA ALA A 51 3.55 0.23 0.44
C ALA A 51 2.72 1.15 1.35
N ALA A 52 1.71 0.62 2.03
CA ALA A 52 0.89 1.36 2.98
C ALA A 52 1.73 1.94 4.12
N LEU A 53 2.66 1.17 4.70
CA LEU A 53 3.59 1.67 5.72
C LEU A 53 4.47 2.80 5.16
N MET A 54 5.03 2.60 3.96
CA MET A 54 5.90 3.59 3.32
C MET A 54 5.17 4.92 3.05
N PHE A 55 3.93 4.87 2.56
CA PHE A 55 3.11 6.06 2.35
C PHE A 55 2.69 6.74 3.65
N ASN A 56 2.34 5.98 4.69
CA ASN A 56 2.00 6.56 6.00
C ASN A 56 3.22 7.15 6.72
N SER A 57 4.44 6.72 6.36
CA SER A 57 5.70 7.26 6.90
C SER A 57 6.12 8.58 6.24
N VAL A 58 5.40 9.04 5.22
CA VAL A 58 5.67 10.29 4.52
C VAL A 58 4.68 11.35 5.01
N ARG A 59 5.19 12.42 5.62
CA ARG A 59 4.37 13.56 6.02
C ARG A 59 4.12 14.44 4.80
N ARG A 60 2.88 14.85 4.57
CA ARG A 60 2.52 15.76 3.45
C ARG A 60 3.24 17.10 3.53
N GLU A 61 3.60 17.52 4.73
CA GLU A 61 4.37 18.74 5.01
C GLU A 61 5.79 18.68 4.41
N ASP A 62 6.37 17.47 4.33
CA ASP A 62 7.70 17.23 3.76
C ASP A 62 7.66 17.06 2.22
N ILE A 63 6.50 17.29 1.59
CA ILE A 63 6.30 17.30 0.13
C ILE A 63 6.24 18.75 -0.39
N ASP A 64 6.22 19.75 0.50
CA ASP A 64 6.08 21.15 0.11
C ASP A 64 7.36 21.67 -0.58
N TYR A 65 7.14 22.29 -1.73
CA TYR A 65 8.07 22.27 -2.86
C TYR A 65 8.98 23.50 -2.85
N SER A 66 10.29 23.29 -2.71
CA SER A 66 11.30 24.23 -3.17
C SER A 66 12.05 23.63 -4.37
N PRO A 67 11.91 24.19 -5.59
CA PRO A 67 12.50 23.63 -6.81
C PRO A 67 14.05 23.60 -6.82
N TYR A 68 14.71 24.15 -5.80
CA TYR A 68 16.16 24.33 -5.73
C TYR A 68 16.83 23.71 -4.49
N GLU A 69 16.11 23.00 -3.62
CA GLU A 69 16.75 22.31 -2.49
C GLU A 69 17.27 20.91 -2.86
N GLU A 70 18.59 20.74 -2.82
CA GLU A 70 19.31 19.47 -3.09
C GLU A 70 19.11 18.40 -1.98
N GLY A 71 18.37 18.70 -0.90
CA GLY A 71 18.25 17.88 0.31
C GLY A 71 17.23 16.73 0.27
N GLU A 72 16.35 16.65 -0.72
CA GLU A 72 15.15 15.79 -0.67
C GLU A 72 15.28 14.40 -1.33
N TRP A 73 16.46 14.00 -1.80
CA TRP A 73 16.61 12.74 -2.53
C TRP A 73 16.13 11.51 -1.74
N ARG A 74 16.18 11.56 -0.41
CA ARG A 74 15.70 10.48 0.48
C ARG A 74 14.19 10.30 0.39
N LEU A 75 13.42 11.39 0.43
CA LEU A 75 11.97 11.37 0.29
C LEU A 75 11.55 10.94 -1.11
N LYS A 76 12.23 11.46 -2.15
CA LYS A 76 12.00 11.07 -3.54
C LYS A 76 12.29 9.59 -3.78
N LEU A 77 13.40 9.07 -3.26
CA LEU A 77 13.74 7.64 -3.32
C LEU A 77 12.72 6.80 -2.55
N TRP A 78 12.30 7.25 -1.37
CA TRP A 78 11.30 6.54 -0.56
C TRP A 78 9.95 6.46 -1.26
N LEU A 79 9.48 7.57 -1.83
CA LEU A 79 8.26 7.59 -2.65
C LEU A 79 8.41 6.69 -3.88
N PHE A 80 9.55 6.76 -4.56
CA PHE A 80 9.84 5.92 -5.72
C PHE A 80 9.74 4.42 -5.36
N LEU A 81 10.36 4.01 -4.26
CA LEU A 81 10.28 2.63 -3.77
C LEU A 81 8.84 2.23 -3.39
N ALA A 82 8.07 3.14 -2.79
CA ALA A 82 6.65 2.91 -2.51
C ALA A 82 5.85 2.68 -3.81
N TYR A 83 6.08 3.50 -4.84
CA TYR A 83 5.48 3.32 -6.16
C TYR A 83 5.91 2.01 -6.84
N VAL A 84 7.17 1.59 -6.71
CA VAL A 84 7.64 0.29 -7.21
C VAL A 84 6.89 -0.86 -6.52
N CYS A 85 6.66 -0.78 -5.21
CA CYS A 85 5.88 -1.79 -4.49
C CYS A 85 4.43 -1.87 -5.00
N VAL A 86 3.80 -0.71 -5.26
CA VAL A 86 2.45 -0.65 -5.86
C VAL A 86 2.44 -1.21 -7.29
N PHE A 87 3.46 -0.90 -8.09
CA PHE A 87 3.57 -1.39 -9.46
C PHE A 87 3.66 -2.93 -9.49
N VAL A 88 4.55 -3.52 -8.69
CA VAL A 88 4.68 -4.98 -8.58
C VAL A 88 3.37 -5.63 -8.18
N LEU A 89 2.64 -5.02 -7.24
CA LEU A 89 1.35 -5.49 -6.78
C LEU A 89 0.30 -5.51 -7.90
N ILE A 90 0.15 -4.39 -8.61
CA ILE A 90 -0.81 -4.26 -9.71
C ILE A 90 -0.45 -5.24 -10.84
N SER A 91 0.82 -5.35 -11.22
CA SER A 91 1.27 -6.31 -12.22
C SER A 91 0.97 -7.75 -11.81
N GLY A 92 1.23 -8.12 -10.55
CA GLY A 92 0.90 -9.44 -10.03
C GLY A 92 -0.60 -9.73 -10.04
N LEU A 93 -1.42 -8.73 -9.69
CA LEU A 93 -2.88 -8.84 -9.73
C LEU A 93 -3.40 -9.00 -11.16
N ILE A 94 -2.91 -8.20 -12.10
CA ILE A 94 -3.30 -8.28 -13.52
C ILE A 94 -2.88 -9.63 -14.11
N TYR A 95 -1.66 -10.07 -13.83
CA TYR A 95 -1.17 -11.37 -14.26
C TYR A 95 -2.08 -12.49 -13.74
N TRP A 96 -2.43 -12.43 -12.45
CA TRP A 96 -3.34 -13.37 -11.84
C TRP A 96 -4.72 -13.38 -12.51
N THR A 97 -5.34 -12.20 -12.69
CA THR A 97 -6.68 -12.09 -13.32
C THR A 97 -6.70 -12.52 -14.79
N SER A 98 -5.57 -12.47 -15.48
CA SER A 98 -5.47 -12.86 -16.90
C SER A 98 -5.15 -14.34 -17.10
N HIS A 99 -4.65 -15.03 -16.07
CA HIS A 99 -4.26 -16.45 -16.12
C HIS A 99 -5.09 -17.35 -15.19
N SER A 100 -6.09 -16.80 -14.49
CA SER A 100 -7.08 -17.60 -13.79
C SER A 100 -8.05 -18.21 -14.82
N GLU A 101 -7.73 -19.41 -15.31
CA GLU A 101 -8.67 -20.31 -15.99
C GLU A 101 -9.67 -20.93 -15.00
#